data_AF-A0A0L0SEW3-F1
#
_entry.id   AF-A0A0L0SEW3-F1
#
_cell.length_a   1.000
_cell.length_b   1.000
_cell.length_c   1.000
_cell.angle_alpha   90.00
_cell.angle_beta   90.00
_cell.angle_gamma   90.00
#
_symmetry.space_group_name_H-M   'P 1'
#
loop_
_entity.id
_entity.type
_entity.pdbx_description
1 polymer ?
#
loop_
_entity_poly.entity_id
_entity_poly.type
_entity_poly.pdbx_seq_one_letter_code
_entity_poly.pdbx_strand_id
1 'polypeptide(L)'
;MEIRSPAGQHGTAPDALMVASKHKAATSSANHQPTPGDPTHPPITNDEIRKWMKEAFVLAEEALNVGEVPVGCVFVRNGAIIGRGRNETNETGNASRHAELVAIDRILANAGYRTLAQWALGDVPNPNADRESPAAIFATTDLYVTVEPCVMCASALRQLGVRRVFFGCGNDRFGGCGSVLDIHARATGGSGFAPLWCESGHMRDDAILMLRRFYLRENESAPKPRKKAHRTLKTEDIATASAVVASSETSANPDQEQ
;
A
#
# COMPACT_ATOMS: atom_id res chain seq x y z
N MET A 1 11.98 -39.03 -42.36
CA MET A 1 12.30 -37.59 -42.27
C MET A 1 12.04 -37.18 -40.83
N GLU A 2 13.03 -37.42 -39.96
CA GLU A 2 12.94 -37.13 -38.53
C GLU A 2 13.28 -35.65 -38.30
N ILE A 3 12.36 -34.90 -37.70
CA ILE A 3 12.61 -33.52 -37.30
C ILE A 3 13.05 -33.53 -35.84
N ARG A 4 14.37 -33.44 -35.63
CA ARG A 4 14.99 -33.22 -34.32
C ARG A 4 14.59 -31.83 -33.79
N SER A 5 14.03 -31.77 -32.58
CA SER A 5 13.90 -30.52 -31.82
C SER A 5 15.25 -30.10 -31.22
N PRO A 6 15.64 -28.81 -31.28
CA PRO A 6 16.83 -28.34 -30.58
C PRO A 6 16.54 -28.19 -29.09
N ALA A 7 17.35 -28.83 -28.26
CA ALA A 7 17.40 -28.63 -26.82
C ALA A 7 17.82 -27.20 -26.51
N GLY A 8 16.84 -26.33 -26.20
CA GLY A 8 17.08 -25.03 -25.62
C GLY A 8 17.51 -25.18 -24.16
N GLN A 9 18.74 -24.78 -23.87
CA GLN A 9 19.26 -24.64 -22.51
C GLN A 9 18.35 -23.69 -21.72
N HIS A 10 17.55 -24.22 -20.80
CA HIS A 10 16.87 -23.41 -19.80
C HIS A 10 17.92 -22.85 -18.85
N GLY A 11 18.32 -21.61 -19.11
CA GLY A 11 19.01 -20.78 -18.12
C GLY A 11 18.16 -20.72 -16.85
N THR A 12 18.73 -21.19 -15.76
CA THR A 12 18.12 -21.14 -14.43
C THR A 12 17.87 -19.68 -14.05
N ALA A 13 16.61 -19.29 -13.89
CA ALA A 13 16.27 -18.02 -13.26
C ALA A 13 16.88 -17.98 -11.84
N PRO A 14 17.61 -16.93 -11.46
CA PRO A 14 18.27 -16.88 -10.16
C PRO A 14 17.25 -16.82 -9.02
N ASP A 15 17.56 -17.56 -7.95
CA ASP A 15 16.77 -17.67 -6.72
C ASP A 15 16.46 -16.30 -6.12
N ALA A 16 15.17 -16.03 -5.87
CA ALA A 16 14.70 -14.84 -5.18
C ALA A 16 15.01 -14.90 -3.68
N LEU A 17 16.29 -14.74 -3.33
CA LEU A 17 16.70 -14.32 -2.00
C LEU A 17 16.37 -12.83 -1.85
N MET A 18 15.51 -12.48 -0.89
CA MET A 18 15.46 -11.12 -0.36
C MET A 18 16.82 -10.88 0.31
N VAL A 19 17.78 -10.37 -0.45
CA VAL A 19 18.95 -9.72 0.13
C VAL A 19 18.41 -8.43 0.73
N ALA A 20 18.49 -8.29 2.05
CA ALA A 20 18.34 -7.01 2.73
C ALA A 20 19.40 -6.08 2.16
N SER A 21 19.04 -5.35 1.11
CA SER A 21 19.95 -4.45 0.42
C SER A 21 20.14 -3.23 1.29
N LYS A 22 21.42 -2.87 1.47
CA LYS A 22 21.88 -1.76 2.31
C LYS A 22 21.08 -0.50 2.00
N HIS A 23 20.55 0.11 3.05
CA HIS A 23 19.87 1.40 3.05
C HIS A 23 20.53 2.39 2.07
N LYS A 24 19.83 2.72 0.99
CA LYS A 24 19.86 4.09 0.51
C LYS A 24 18.78 4.80 1.31
N ALA A 25 19.18 5.75 2.15
CA ALA A 25 18.27 6.78 2.61
C ALA A 25 17.52 7.29 1.38
N ALA A 26 16.20 7.33 1.44
CA ALA A 26 15.37 7.91 0.40
C ALA A 26 15.96 9.29 0.08
N THR A 27 16.59 9.43 -1.09
CA THR A 27 17.00 10.74 -1.59
C THR A 27 15.73 11.54 -1.71
N SER A 28 15.68 12.66 -1.01
CA SER A 28 14.52 13.53 -0.85
C SER A 28 14.01 14.07 -2.19
N SER A 29 13.26 13.25 -2.95
CA SER A 29 12.24 13.79 -3.83
C SER A 29 11.22 14.43 -2.91
N ALA A 30 11.10 15.76 -2.98
CA ALA A 30 10.32 16.57 -2.06
C ALA A 30 8.92 15.97 -1.87
N ASN A 31 8.72 15.25 -0.78
CA ASN A 31 7.40 14.87 -0.31
C ASN A 31 6.70 16.21 -0.07
N HIS A 32 5.68 16.52 -0.86
CA HIS A 32 4.99 17.80 -0.79
C HIS A 32 4.18 17.83 0.49
N GLN A 33 4.86 18.00 1.62
CA GLN A 33 4.25 18.00 2.92
C GLN A 33 3.30 19.20 2.98
N PRO A 34 2.01 18.98 3.29
CA PRO A 34 1.07 20.08 3.39
C PRO A 34 1.58 21.08 4.41
N THR A 35 1.44 22.37 4.09
CA THR A 35 1.91 23.42 5.00
C THR A 35 1.17 23.33 6.32
N PRO A 36 1.83 23.56 7.47
CA PRO A 36 1.14 23.59 8.76
C PRO A 36 -0.08 24.52 8.72
N GLY A 37 -1.26 23.99 9.03
CA GLY A 37 -2.52 24.74 8.98
C GLY A 37 -3.26 24.73 7.62
N ASP A 38 -2.82 23.94 6.64
CA ASP A 38 -3.57 23.73 5.40
C ASP A 38 -4.96 23.11 5.70
N PRO A 39 -6.08 23.82 5.40
CA PRO A 39 -7.42 23.31 5.68
C PRO A 39 -7.79 22.10 4.82
N THR A 40 -7.09 21.87 3.70
CA THR A 40 -7.29 20.70 2.85
C THR A 40 -6.63 19.45 3.42
N HIS A 41 -5.68 19.58 4.36
CA HIS A 41 -5.00 18.49 5.06
C HIS A 41 -5.04 18.74 6.58
N PRO A 42 -6.20 18.53 7.23
CA PRO A 42 -6.32 18.76 8.66
C PRO A 42 -5.31 17.87 9.44
N PRO A 43 -4.75 18.37 10.55
CA PRO A 43 -3.87 17.59 11.41
C PRO A 43 -4.51 16.26 11.82
N ILE A 44 -3.68 15.24 11.95
CA ILE A 44 -4.09 13.92 12.45
C ILE A 44 -3.03 13.43 13.43
N THR A 45 -3.47 12.77 14.49
CA THR A 45 -2.57 12.26 15.53
C THR A 45 -1.98 10.89 15.14
N ASN A 46 -0.80 10.57 15.69
CA ASN A 46 -0.21 9.23 15.54
C ASN A 46 -1.12 8.11 16.06
N ASP A 47 -1.93 8.39 17.09
CA ASP A 47 -2.89 7.42 17.64
C ASP A 47 -4.04 7.15 16.68
N GLU A 48 -4.55 8.18 15.99
CA GLU A 48 -5.54 8.01 14.94
C GLU A 48 -4.97 7.25 13.74
N ILE A 49 -3.75 7.57 13.29
CA ILE A 49 -3.10 6.82 12.21
C ILE A 49 -2.94 5.35 12.61
N ARG A 50 -2.46 5.09 13.84
CA ARG A 50 -2.30 3.73 14.37
C ARG A 50 -3.64 2.99 14.46
N LYS A 51 -4.72 3.66 14.87
CA LYS A 51 -6.07 3.09 14.94
C LYS A 51 -6.50 2.56 13.56
N TRP A 52 -6.36 3.37 12.51
CA TRP A 52 -6.78 2.97 11.17
C TRP A 52 -5.83 1.98 10.49
N MET A 53 -4.52 2.07 10.78
CA MET A 53 -3.57 1.05 10.34
C MET A 53 -3.90 -0.33 10.92
N LYS A 54 -4.33 -0.43 12.19
CA LYS A 54 -4.78 -1.70 12.77
C LYS A 54 -5.95 -2.33 11.99
N GLU A 55 -6.90 -1.52 11.52
CA GLU A 55 -8.01 -1.99 10.67
C GLU A 55 -7.49 -2.50 9.32
N ALA A 56 -6.50 -1.82 8.72
CA ALA A 56 -5.83 -2.31 7.51
C ALA A 56 -5.10 -3.66 7.74
N PHE A 57 -4.52 -3.87 8.93
CA PHE A 57 -3.89 -5.14 9.29
C PHE A 57 -4.89 -6.29 9.48
N VAL A 58 -6.11 -6.03 9.96
CA VAL A 58 -7.17 -7.05 10.00
C VAL A 58 -7.44 -7.59 8.58
N LEU A 59 -7.55 -6.69 7.61
CA LEU A 59 -7.76 -7.05 6.19
C LEU A 59 -6.54 -7.73 5.56
N ALA A 60 -5.33 -7.34 5.96
CA ALA A 60 -4.10 -8.02 5.54
C ALA A 60 -4.03 -9.46 6.07
N GLU A 61 -4.48 -9.71 7.31
CA GLU A 61 -4.59 -11.05 7.89
C GLU A 61 -5.67 -11.88 7.18
N GLU A 62 -6.80 -11.28 6.80
CA GLU A 62 -7.80 -11.95 5.96
C GLU A 62 -7.23 -12.42 4.62
N ALA A 63 -6.47 -11.55 3.92
CA ALA A 63 -5.77 -11.92 2.68
C ALA A 63 -4.78 -13.05 2.93
N LEU A 64 -3.99 -12.95 4.00
CA LEU A 64 -3.04 -13.99 4.38
C LEU A 64 -3.73 -15.35 4.58
N ASN A 65 -4.89 -15.37 5.26
CA ASN A 65 -5.61 -16.60 5.58
C ASN A 65 -6.15 -17.32 4.36
N VAL A 66 -6.47 -16.59 3.28
CA VAL A 66 -6.93 -17.18 2.01
C VAL A 66 -5.80 -17.36 0.99
N GLY A 67 -4.53 -17.17 1.39
CA GLY A 67 -3.38 -17.39 0.52
C GLY A 67 -3.11 -16.26 -0.48
N GLU A 68 -3.63 -15.06 -0.23
CA GLU A 68 -3.29 -13.85 -0.97
C GLU A 68 -2.06 -13.15 -0.35
N VAL A 69 -1.40 -12.31 -1.15
CA VAL A 69 -0.35 -11.42 -0.62
C VAL A 69 -1.00 -10.53 0.46
N PRO A 70 -0.45 -10.43 1.68
CA PRO A 70 -1.16 -9.89 2.82
C PRO A 70 -1.07 -8.37 2.88
N VAL A 71 -1.73 -7.73 1.91
CA VAL A 71 -1.92 -6.29 1.85
C VAL A 71 -3.38 -6.00 2.14
N GLY A 72 -3.61 -5.10 3.09
CA GLY A 72 -4.92 -4.61 3.47
C GLY A 72 -4.91 -3.09 3.54
N CYS A 73 -6.08 -2.49 3.30
CA CYS A 73 -6.24 -1.05 3.37
C CYS A 73 -7.64 -0.61 3.78
N VAL A 74 -7.71 0.59 4.35
CA VAL A 74 -8.97 1.28 4.65
C VAL A 74 -8.92 2.72 4.15
N PHE A 75 -10.05 3.18 3.61
CA PHE A 75 -10.29 4.57 3.26
C PHE A 75 -11.15 5.20 4.34
N VAL A 76 -10.68 6.29 4.94
CA VAL A 76 -11.34 6.97 6.06
C VAL A 76 -11.71 8.38 5.65
N ARG A 77 -12.95 8.75 5.93
CA ARG A 77 -13.52 10.06 5.66
C ARG A 77 -14.42 10.47 6.82
N ASN A 78 -14.28 11.70 7.30
CA ASN A 78 -15.07 12.23 8.43
C ASN A 78 -15.07 11.30 9.66
N GLY A 79 -13.91 10.72 10.00
CA GLY A 79 -13.75 9.82 11.14
C GLY A 79 -14.36 8.42 10.98
N ALA A 80 -14.86 8.07 9.79
CA ALA A 80 -15.47 6.78 9.49
C ALA A 80 -14.82 6.09 8.29
N ILE A 81 -14.77 4.75 8.33
CA ILE A 81 -14.30 3.96 7.18
C ILE A 81 -15.40 3.93 6.12
N ILE A 82 -15.07 4.40 4.92
CA ILE A 82 -15.97 4.38 3.76
C ILE A 82 -15.65 3.25 2.78
N GLY A 83 -14.46 2.65 2.88
CA GLY A 83 -14.01 1.55 2.03
C GLY A 83 -12.98 0.67 2.71
N ARG A 84 -13.06 -0.63 2.45
CA ARG A 84 -12.13 -1.66 2.94
C ARG A 84 -11.67 -2.49 1.77
N GLY A 85 -10.39 -2.84 1.73
CA GLY A 85 -9.82 -3.66 0.67
C GLY A 85 -8.71 -4.55 1.19
N ARG A 86 -8.61 -5.72 0.57
CA ARG A 86 -7.47 -6.63 0.69
C ARG A 86 -7.12 -7.13 -0.71
N ASN A 87 -5.94 -7.69 -0.91
CA ASN A 87 -5.65 -8.34 -2.17
C ASN A 87 -6.63 -9.50 -2.43
N GLU A 88 -7.11 -9.59 -3.67
CA GLU A 88 -8.06 -10.58 -4.18
C GLU A 88 -7.62 -11.09 -5.57
N THR A 89 -6.32 -11.00 -5.88
CA THR A 89 -5.78 -11.30 -7.20
C THR A 89 -5.97 -12.75 -7.64
N ASN A 90 -5.68 -13.70 -6.76
CA ASN A 90 -5.88 -15.13 -6.98
C ASN A 90 -7.37 -15.47 -6.94
N GLU A 91 -8.10 -14.94 -5.95
CA GLU A 91 -9.53 -15.23 -5.73
C GLU A 91 -10.39 -14.84 -6.96
N THR A 92 -10.05 -13.72 -7.59
CA THR A 92 -10.78 -13.19 -8.75
C THR A 92 -10.17 -13.57 -10.09
N GLY A 93 -8.97 -14.14 -10.12
CA GLY A 93 -8.19 -14.34 -11.34
C GLY A 93 -7.82 -13.04 -12.07
N ASN A 94 -7.83 -11.90 -11.36
CA ASN A 94 -7.56 -10.58 -11.93
C ASN A 94 -6.37 -9.91 -11.25
N ALA A 95 -5.31 -9.70 -12.02
CA ALA A 95 -4.06 -9.11 -11.53
C ALA A 95 -4.21 -7.67 -11.00
N SER A 96 -5.27 -6.94 -11.36
CA SER A 96 -5.49 -5.59 -10.86
C SER A 96 -6.17 -5.52 -9.48
N ARG A 97 -6.64 -6.66 -8.93
CA ARG A 97 -7.41 -6.68 -7.67
C ARG A 97 -6.53 -6.59 -6.43
N HIS A 98 -5.75 -5.52 -6.37
CA HIS A 98 -4.99 -5.06 -5.22
C HIS A 98 -5.91 -4.40 -4.19
N ALA A 99 -5.51 -4.41 -2.92
CA ALA A 99 -6.27 -3.86 -1.81
C ALA A 99 -6.87 -2.47 -2.10
N GLU A 100 -6.06 -1.54 -2.62
CA GLU A 100 -6.47 -0.17 -2.90
C GLU A 100 -7.57 -0.11 -3.97
N LEU A 101 -7.42 -0.85 -5.08
CA LEU A 101 -8.40 -0.87 -6.15
C LEU A 101 -9.70 -1.59 -5.75
N VAL A 102 -9.59 -2.67 -4.96
CA VAL A 102 -10.74 -3.36 -4.37
C VAL A 102 -11.54 -2.41 -3.48
N ALA A 103 -10.88 -1.63 -2.62
CA ALA A 103 -11.55 -0.67 -1.76
C ALA A 103 -12.19 0.48 -2.56
N ILE A 104 -11.49 1.00 -3.59
CA ILE A 104 -12.03 2.02 -4.50
C ILE A 104 -13.31 1.52 -5.17
N ASP A 105 -13.30 0.32 -5.76
CA ASP A 105 -14.48 -0.28 -6.39
C ASP A 105 -15.66 -0.35 -5.41
N ARG A 106 -15.41 -0.73 -4.16
CA ARG A 106 -16.43 -0.79 -3.09
C ARG A 106 -16.96 0.59 -2.71
N ILE A 107 -16.11 1.61 -2.60
CA ILE A 107 -16.53 2.99 -2.30
C ILE A 107 -17.44 3.51 -3.41
N LEU A 108 -17.00 3.35 -4.66
CA LEU A 108 -17.75 3.77 -5.84
C LEU A 108 -19.08 3.02 -5.94
N ALA A 109 -19.05 1.71 -5.65
CA ALA A 109 -20.25 0.94 -5.57
C ALA A 109 -21.20 1.49 -4.47
N ASN A 110 -20.72 1.74 -3.27
CA ASN A 110 -21.57 2.29 -2.22
C ASN A 110 -22.12 3.68 -2.55
N ALA A 111 -21.39 4.49 -3.33
CA ALA A 111 -21.82 5.78 -3.85
C ALA A 111 -22.74 5.70 -5.11
N GLY A 112 -23.12 4.50 -5.55
CA GLY A 112 -24.06 4.29 -6.65
C GLY A 112 -23.44 4.35 -8.05
N TYR A 113 -22.11 4.23 -8.18
CA TYR A 113 -21.42 4.05 -9.45
C TYR A 113 -21.28 2.54 -9.74
N ARG A 114 -21.91 2.05 -10.82
CA ARG A 114 -21.95 0.63 -11.21
C ARG A 114 -21.41 0.36 -12.61
N THR A 115 -21.38 1.35 -13.49
CA THR A 115 -20.99 1.16 -14.90
C THR A 115 -19.96 2.19 -15.35
N LEU A 116 -19.14 1.82 -16.34
CA LEU A 116 -18.23 2.75 -17.02
C LEU A 116 -18.98 3.94 -17.62
N ALA A 117 -20.22 3.75 -18.09
CA ALA A 117 -21.06 4.82 -18.60
C ALA A 117 -21.42 5.85 -17.52
N GLN A 118 -21.67 5.42 -16.28
CA GLN A 118 -21.89 6.33 -15.14
C GLN A 118 -20.62 7.06 -14.68
N TRP A 119 -19.44 6.63 -15.15
CA TRP A 119 -18.13 7.15 -14.78
C TRP A 119 -17.52 8.07 -15.86
N ALA A 120 -17.67 7.72 -17.14
CA ALA A 120 -16.93 8.33 -18.25
C ALA A 120 -17.77 9.20 -19.18
N LEU A 121 -19.10 9.06 -19.18
CA LEU A 121 -19.98 9.82 -20.06
C LEU A 121 -20.62 10.94 -19.25
N GLY A 122 -20.13 12.16 -19.43
CA GLY A 122 -20.68 13.38 -18.82
C GLY A 122 -22.15 13.67 -19.19
N ASP A 123 -22.78 12.85 -20.03
CA ASP A 123 -24.12 13.05 -20.58
C ASP A 123 -25.12 11.90 -20.30
N VAL A 124 -24.76 10.85 -19.54
CA VAL A 124 -25.80 9.92 -19.06
C VAL A 124 -26.54 10.65 -17.94
N PRO A 125 -27.87 10.88 -18.04
CA PRO A 125 -28.63 11.52 -16.98
C PRO A 125 -28.31 10.80 -15.67
N ASN A 126 -27.65 11.50 -14.75
CA ASN A 126 -27.38 10.96 -13.45
C ASN A 126 -28.74 10.78 -12.77
N PRO A 127 -29.21 9.54 -12.53
CA PRO A 127 -30.52 9.33 -11.91
C PRO A 127 -30.58 9.87 -10.48
N ASN A 128 -29.42 10.23 -9.90
CA ASN A 128 -29.28 10.85 -8.58
C ASN A 128 -28.46 12.14 -8.70
N ALA A 129 -29.07 13.25 -9.16
CA ALA A 129 -28.42 14.56 -9.30
C ALA A 129 -27.77 15.06 -7.99
N ASP A 130 -28.21 14.56 -6.83
CA ASP A 130 -27.71 14.90 -5.50
C ASP A 130 -26.49 14.08 -5.04
N ARG A 131 -26.01 13.11 -5.85
CA ARG A 131 -24.87 12.27 -5.46
C ARG A 131 -23.55 13.02 -5.60
N GLU A 132 -22.69 12.86 -4.61
CA GLU A 132 -21.34 13.41 -4.64
C GLU A 132 -20.45 12.72 -5.69
N SER A 133 -19.67 13.52 -6.44
CA SER A 133 -18.77 12.99 -7.46
C SER A 133 -17.62 12.17 -6.84
N PRO A 134 -17.02 11.19 -7.57
CA PRO A 134 -15.88 10.45 -7.06
C PRO A 134 -14.73 11.36 -6.62
N ALA A 135 -14.44 12.40 -7.39
CA ALA A 135 -13.40 13.38 -7.06
C ALA A 135 -13.66 14.07 -5.71
N ALA A 136 -14.90 14.48 -5.43
CA ALA A 136 -15.26 15.13 -4.16
C ALA A 136 -15.18 14.15 -2.97
N ILE A 137 -15.56 12.89 -3.17
CA ILE A 137 -15.39 11.83 -2.17
C ILE A 137 -13.91 11.67 -1.81
N PHE A 138 -13.05 11.44 -2.81
CA PHE A 138 -11.64 11.13 -2.58
C PHE A 138 -10.80 12.33 -2.12
N ALA A 139 -11.15 13.56 -2.53
CA ALA A 139 -10.49 14.80 -2.10
C ALA A 139 -10.54 15.06 -0.59
N THR A 140 -11.44 14.37 0.12
CA THR A 140 -11.57 14.47 1.59
C THR A 140 -11.34 13.14 2.30
N THR A 141 -10.74 12.17 1.61
CA THR A 141 -10.52 10.81 2.13
C THR A 141 -9.04 10.49 2.31
N ASP A 142 -8.71 9.88 3.45
CA ASP A 142 -7.37 9.40 3.79
C ASP A 142 -7.29 7.88 3.58
N LEU A 143 -6.19 7.41 2.99
CA LEU A 143 -5.89 5.99 2.84
C LEU A 143 -4.89 5.54 3.90
N TYR A 144 -5.13 4.36 4.48
CA TYR A 144 -4.21 3.63 5.35
C TYR A 144 -3.97 2.25 4.75
N VAL A 145 -2.73 1.91 4.44
CA VAL A 145 -2.38 0.65 3.74
C VAL A 145 -1.14 0.01 4.34
N THR A 146 -1.14 -1.31 4.51
CA THR A 146 -0.04 -2.00 5.20
C THR A 146 1.30 -1.94 4.44
N VAL A 147 1.27 -1.88 3.12
CA VAL A 147 2.45 -1.84 2.24
C VAL A 147 2.33 -0.66 1.28
N GLU A 148 3.46 -0.04 0.96
CA GLU A 148 3.51 1.06 -0.02
C GLU A 148 2.76 0.71 -1.33
N PRO A 149 1.86 1.61 -1.79
CA PRO A 149 1.15 1.40 -3.05
C PRO A 149 2.09 1.17 -4.21
N CYS A 150 1.75 0.18 -5.06
CA CYS A 150 2.52 -0.06 -6.27
C CYS A 150 2.32 1.06 -7.30
N VAL A 151 3.12 1.11 -8.36
CA VAL A 151 3.01 2.08 -9.46
C VAL A 151 1.57 2.23 -9.99
N MET A 152 0.85 1.11 -10.15
CA MET A 152 -0.56 1.11 -10.58
C MET A 152 -1.47 1.78 -9.57
N CYS A 153 -1.37 1.39 -8.29
CA CYS A 153 -2.24 1.91 -7.23
C CYS A 153 -1.93 3.38 -6.94
N ALA A 154 -0.64 3.75 -6.84
CA ALA A 154 -0.21 5.14 -6.68
C ALA A 154 -0.74 6.04 -7.81
N SER A 155 -0.71 5.57 -9.06
CA SER A 155 -1.27 6.30 -10.20
C SER A 155 -2.78 6.48 -10.08
N ALA A 156 -3.52 5.44 -9.69
CA ALA A 156 -4.98 5.51 -9.54
C ALA A 156 -5.38 6.46 -8.40
N LEU A 157 -4.74 6.35 -7.24
CA LEU A 157 -4.99 7.22 -6.07
C LEU A 157 -4.76 8.70 -6.41
N ARG A 158 -3.71 8.99 -7.17
CA ARG A 158 -3.38 10.34 -7.63
C ARG A 158 -4.40 10.87 -8.63
N GLN A 159 -4.82 10.06 -9.60
CA GLN A 159 -5.85 10.44 -10.59
C GLN A 159 -7.21 10.72 -9.93
N LEU A 160 -7.54 9.98 -8.88
CA LEU A 160 -8.76 10.18 -8.08
C LEU A 160 -8.69 11.40 -7.15
N GLY A 161 -7.50 11.94 -6.91
CA GLY A 161 -7.31 13.05 -5.98
C GLY A 161 -7.52 12.64 -4.53
N VAL A 162 -7.06 11.45 -4.12
CA VAL A 162 -7.07 11.05 -2.70
C VAL A 162 -6.27 12.06 -1.89
N ARG A 163 -6.83 12.52 -0.76
CA ARG A 163 -6.21 13.57 0.07
C ARG A 163 -4.80 13.18 0.52
N ARG A 164 -4.66 11.99 1.10
CA ARG A 164 -3.38 11.51 1.62
C ARG A 164 -3.32 10.00 1.78
N VAL A 165 -2.09 9.47 1.83
CA VAL A 165 -1.81 8.05 2.07
C VAL A 165 -0.85 7.88 3.24
N PHE A 166 -1.22 7.04 4.20
CA PHE A 166 -0.35 6.52 5.24
C PHE A 166 -0.03 5.06 4.93
N PHE A 167 1.24 4.67 4.99
CA PHE A 167 1.60 3.27 4.78
C PHE A 167 2.65 2.73 5.75
N GLY A 168 2.64 1.40 5.91
CA GLY A 168 3.53 0.70 6.82
C GLY A 168 4.95 0.55 6.28
N CYS A 169 5.21 -0.51 5.53
CA CYS A 169 6.52 -0.75 4.95
C CYS A 169 6.61 -0.35 3.47
N GLY A 170 7.82 -0.09 2.99
CA GLY A 170 8.10 0.15 1.57
C GLY A 170 7.82 -1.08 0.70
N ASN A 171 7.77 -0.86 -0.61
CA ASN A 171 7.58 -1.88 -1.63
C ASN A 171 8.78 -1.89 -2.60
N ASP A 172 9.81 -2.66 -2.23
CA ASP A 172 11.12 -2.69 -2.90
C ASP A 172 11.08 -3.14 -4.37
N ARG A 173 9.98 -3.76 -4.82
CA ARG A 173 9.85 -4.28 -6.18
C ARG A 173 8.96 -3.44 -7.07
N PHE A 174 7.91 -2.85 -6.52
CA PHE A 174 6.85 -2.22 -7.31
C PHE A 174 6.40 -0.85 -6.77
N GLY A 175 7.05 -0.32 -5.74
CA GLY A 175 6.63 0.89 -5.02
C GLY A 175 6.53 2.13 -5.91
N GLY A 176 5.35 2.76 -5.89
CA GLY A 176 5.05 3.98 -6.64
C GLY A 176 5.11 5.25 -5.80
N CYS A 177 5.47 5.15 -4.52
CA CYS A 177 5.54 6.26 -3.58
C CYS A 177 6.96 6.50 -3.06
N GLY A 178 7.98 6.10 -3.82
CA GLY A 178 9.39 6.39 -3.53
C GLY A 178 10.34 5.18 -3.54
N SER A 179 9.87 3.95 -3.33
CA SER A 179 10.80 2.81 -3.31
C SER A 179 11.35 2.45 -4.70
N VAL A 180 10.51 2.55 -5.74
CA VAL A 180 10.94 2.27 -7.13
C VAL A 180 10.71 3.47 -8.03
N LEU A 181 9.51 4.06 -8.00
CA LEU A 181 9.17 5.27 -8.75
C LEU A 181 8.46 6.29 -7.86
N ASP A 182 8.63 7.57 -8.17
CA ASP A 182 7.96 8.69 -7.49
C ASP A 182 6.62 9.07 -8.17
N ILE A 183 5.73 8.11 -8.42
CA ILE A 183 4.44 8.40 -9.10
C ILE A 183 3.62 9.44 -8.33
N HIS A 184 3.68 9.39 -7.00
CA HIS A 184 3.02 10.33 -6.11
C HIS A 184 3.48 11.80 -6.29
N ALA A 185 4.76 12.05 -6.59
CA ALA A 185 5.34 13.41 -6.64
C ALA A 185 5.75 13.88 -8.05
N ARG A 186 5.87 12.98 -9.03
CA ARG A 186 6.37 13.32 -10.37
C ARG A 186 5.51 14.38 -11.06
N ALA A 187 6.15 15.47 -11.47
CA ALA A 187 5.57 16.41 -12.42
C ALA A 187 5.29 15.67 -13.74
N THR A 188 4.02 15.39 -14.00
CA THR A 188 3.56 14.78 -15.23
C THR A 188 3.46 15.90 -16.25
N GLY A 189 4.41 16.00 -17.17
CA GLY A 189 4.48 17.05 -18.20
C GLY A 189 3.25 17.08 -19.12
N GLY A 190 2.13 17.58 -18.61
CA GLY A 190 0.84 17.74 -19.30
C GLY A 190 -0.38 17.05 -18.67
N SER A 191 -0.25 16.17 -17.65
CA SER A 191 -1.42 15.38 -17.19
C SER A 191 -2.30 16.08 -16.14
N GLY A 192 -1.88 17.23 -15.59
CA GLY A 192 -2.71 18.07 -14.71
C GLY A 192 -3.06 17.53 -13.31
N PHE A 193 -2.68 16.29 -12.95
CA PHE A 193 -3.01 15.73 -11.63
C PHE A 193 -2.08 16.28 -10.53
N ALA A 194 -2.67 16.72 -9.42
CA ALA A 194 -1.94 17.19 -8.25
C ALA A 194 -1.02 16.10 -7.67
N PRO A 195 0.06 16.46 -6.97
CA PRO A 195 0.85 15.51 -6.18
C PRO A 195 -0.01 14.81 -5.13
N LEU A 196 0.31 13.54 -4.87
CA LEU A 196 -0.29 12.75 -3.79
C LEU A 196 0.65 12.79 -2.58
N TRP A 197 0.16 13.29 -1.45
CA TRP A 197 0.95 13.28 -0.21
C TRP A 197 0.94 11.90 0.44
N CYS A 198 2.13 11.42 0.81
CA CYS A 198 2.33 10.10 1.37
C CYS A 198 3.20 10.16 2.64
N GLU A 199 2.82 9.46 3.70
CA GLU A 199 3.63 9.28 4.91
C GLU A 199 3.89 7.79 5.16
N SER A 200 5.16 7.46 5.39
CA SER A 200 5.65 6.08 5.50
C SER A 200 6.05 5.72 6.92
N GLY A 201 6.00 4.43 7.27
CA GLY A 201 6.65 3.90 8.47
C GLY A 201 5.68 3.49 9.59
N HIS A 202 4.38 3.69 9.42
CA HIS A 202 3.40 3.39 10.46
C HIS A 202 3.22 1.88 10.64
N MET A 203 3.63 1.33 11.79
CA MET A 203 3.62 -0.12 12.02
C MET A 203 4.42 -0.89 10.95
N ARG A 204 5.55 -0.29 10.51
CA ARG A 204 6.43 -0.85 9.46
C ARG A 204 6.87 -2.28 9.75
N ASP A 205 7.28 -2.55 10.98
CA ASP A 205 7.81 -3.86 11.36
C ASP A 205 6.73 -4.95 11.32
N ASP A 206 5.50 -4.61 11.73
CA ASP A 206 4.33 -5.49 11.62
C ASP A 206 4.01 -5.80 10.15
N ALA A 207 4.11 -4.81 9.25
CA ALA A 207 3.90 -4.98 7.82
C ALA A 207 4.95 -5.90 7.19
N ILE A 208 6.22 -5.71 7.56
CA ILE A 208 7.32 -6.59 7.13
C ILE A 208 7.09 -8.01 7.64
N LEU A 209 6.71 -8.17 8.90
CA LEU A 209 6.43 -9.49 9.49
C LEU A 209 5.30 -10.20 8.75
N MET A 210 4.24 -9.47 8.39
CA MET A 210 3.12 -9.98 7.62
C MET A 210 3.57 -10.53 6.26
N LEU A 211 4.35 -9.76 5.49
CA LEU A 211 4.92 -10.21 4.22
C LEU A 211 5.84 -11.42 4.37
N ARG A 212 6.67 -11.46 5.43
CA ARG A 212 7.54 -12.61 5.73
C ARG A 212 6.71 -13.87 5.98
N ARG A 213 5.63 -13.79 6.76
CA ARG A 213 4.71 -14.92 7.01
C ARG A 213 4.14 -15.48 5.70
N PHE A 214 3.81 -14.63 4.73
CA PHE A 214 3.36 -15.07 3.41
C PHE A 214 4.45 -15.78 2.60
N TYR A 215 5.64 -15.18 2.46
CA TYR A 215 6.70 -15.75 1.63
C TYR A 215 7.33 -17.03 2.19
N LEU A 216 7.16 -17.30 3.48
CA LEU A 216 7.54 -18.58 4.08
C LEU A 216 6.60 -19.72 3.74
N ARG A 217 5.35 -19.43 3.35
CA ARG A 217 4.45 -20.49 2.87
C ARG A 217 5.05 -21.15 1.63
N GLU A 218 4.87 -22.46 1.56
CA GLU A 218 5.21 -23.23 0.38
C GLU A 218 4.15 -22.97 -0.69
N ASN A 219 4.58 -22.83 -1.94
CA ASN A 219 3.65 -22.72 -3.05
C ASN A 219 3.20 -24.13 -3.42
N GLU A 220 2.09 -24.58 -2.84
CA GLU A 220 1.51 -25.91 -3.10
C GLU A 220 1.06 -26.08 -4.57
N SER A 221 0.80 -24.97 -5.27
CA SER A 221 0.43 -24.97 -6.69
C SER A 221 1.62 -25.15 -7.64
N ALA A 222 2.85 -25.21 -7.13
CA ALA A 222 4.03 -25.42 -7.97
C ALA A 222 4.12 -26.89 -8.46
N PRO A 223 4.34 -27.16 -9.76
CA PRO A 223 4.42 -28.52 -10.32
C PRO A 223 5.49 -29.42 -9.66
N LYS A 224 6.51 -28.80 -9.07
CA LYS A 224 7.51 -29.43 -8.20
C LYS A 224 7.70 -28.51 -6.99
N PRO A 225 6.97 -28.74 -5.88
CA PRO A 225 7.12 -27.94 -4.67
C PRO A 225 8.57 -28.05 -4.18
N ARG A 226 9.32 -26.94 -4.18
CA ARG A 226 10.64 -26.89 -3.56
C ARG A 226 10.45 -26.59 -2.08
N LYS A 227 10.83 -27.54 -1.22
CA LYS A 227 10.80 -27.35 0.23
C LYS A 227 11.68 -26.15 0.60
N LYS A 228 11.12 -25.13 1.26
CA LYS A 228 11.87 -23.94 1.68
C LYS A 228 12.55 -24.16 3.05
N ALA A 229 13.31 -25.25 3.18
CA ALA A 229 13.82 -25.75 4.46
C ALA A 229 14.79 -24.82 5.23
N HIS A 230 15.28 -23.73 4.62
CA HIS A 230 16.33 -22.87 5.21
C HIS A 230 15.88 -21.43 5.49
N ARG A 231 14.57 -21.14 5.45
CA ARG A 231 14.07 -19.76 5.64
C ARG A 231 13.32 -19.67 6.98
N THR A 232 14.07 -19.56 8.08
CA THR A 232 13.50 -19.34 9.41
C THR A 232 13.08 -17.88 9.55
N LEU A 233 11.89 -17.61 10.12
CA LEU A 233 11.48 -16.27 10.53
C LEU A 233 12.41 -15.82 11.67
N LYS A 234 13.41 -14.99 11.37
CA LYS A 234 14.18 -14.29 12.41
C LYS A 234 13.29 -13.17 12.96
N THR A 235 12.61 -13.45 14.07
CA THR A 235 11.85 -12.46 14.85
C THR A 235 12.75 -11.55 15.68
N GLU A 236 14.00 -11.97 15.90
CA GLU A 236 15.03 -11.29 16.71
C GLU A 236 15.44 -9.92 16.13
N ASP A 237 15.51 -9.81 14.78
CA ASP A 237 15.86 -8.56 14.09
C ASP A 237 14.78 -7.46 14.24
N ILE A 238 13.55 -7.83 14.64
CA ILE A 238 12.40 -6.91 14.78
C ILE A 238 12.29 -6.37 16.22
N ALA A 239 12.52 -7.23 17.22
CA ALA A 239 12.46 -6.85 18.64
C ALA A 239 13.57 -5.83 19.01
N THR A 240 14.73 -5.94 18.37
CA THR A 240 15.88 -5.08 18.66
C THR A 240 15.66 -3.63 18.19
N ALA A 241 14.88 -3.40 17.13
CA ALA A 241 14.57 -2.05 16.65
C ALA A 241 13.54 -1.32 17.53
N SER A 242 12.52 -2.03 18.05
CA SER A 242 11.55 -1.45 18.99
C SER A 242 12.17 -1.09 20.35
N ALA A 243 13.18 -1.84 20.81
CA ALA A 243 13.90 -1.53 22.05
C ALA A 243 14.77 -0.26 21.94
N VAL A 244 15.37 -0.01 20.77
CA VAL A 244 16.23 1.17 20.55
C VAL A 244 15.41 2.48 20.53
N VAL A 245 14.18 2.44 20.00
CA VAL A 245 13.28 3.60 20.00
C VAL A 245 12.74 3.89 21.42
N ALA A 246 12.43 2.85 22.20
CA ALA A 246 12.00 3.02 23.59
C ALA A 246 13.09 3.61 24.50
N SER A 247 14.37 3.31 24.23
CA SER A 247 15.50 3.88 24.99
C SER A 247 15.84 5.33 24.64
N SER A 248 15.41 5.85 23.49
CA SER A 248 15.64 7.25 23.09
C SER A 248 14.61 8.24 23.66
N GLU A 249 13.48 7.75 24.18
CA GLU A 249 12.45 8.61 24.82
C GLU A 249 12.69 8.82 26.33
N THR A 250 13.64 8.10 26.94
CA THR A 250 13.94 8.21 28.39
C THR A 250 15.13 9.10 28.75
N SER A 251 15.76 9.81 27.80
CA SER A 251 16.82 10.79 28.11
C SER A 251 16.36 12.24 27.91
N ALA A 252 15.26 12.62 28.54
CA ALA A 252 14.93 14.02 28.78
C ALA A 252 15.53 14.44 30.13
N ASN A 253 16.66 15.16 30.02
CA ASN A 253 17.39 15.96 31.00
C ASN A 253 16.69 16.24 32.36
N PRO A 254 17.22 15.77 33.50
CA PRO A 254 17.03 16.47 34.77
C PRO A 254 18.11 17.57 34.91
N ASP A 255 17.77 18.63 35.64
CA ASP A 255 18.67 19.65 36.18
C ASP A 255 18.93 20.91 35.32
N GLN A 256 17.96 21.83 35.37
CA GLN A 256 18.25 23.25 35.58
C GLN A 256 17.48 23.74 36.80
N GLU A 257 18.14 23.67 37.96
CA GLU A 257 17.78 24.43 39.15
C GLU A 257 19.07 25.01 39.74
N GLN A 258 19.36 26.27 39.39
CA GLN A 258 20.08 27.29 40.17
C GLN A 258 20.26 28.57 39.36
#